data_AF-A0A2N3D3M9-F1
#
_entry.id   AF-A0A2N3D3M9-F1
#
_cell.length_a   1.000
_cell.length_b   1.000
_cell.length_c   1.000
_cell.angle_alpha   90.00
_cell.angle_beta   90.00
_cell.angle_gamma   90.00
#
_symmetry.space_group_name_H-M   'P 1'
#
loop_
_entity.id
_entity.type
_entity.pdbx_description
1 polymer ?
#
loop_
_entity_poly.entity_id
_entity_poly.type
_entity_poly.pdbx_seq_one_letter_code
_entity_poly.pdbx_strand_id
1 'polypeptide(L)'
;MRRVFALTALLLATATVSATAQNSAPQPVPFDNRIPDARDIPYPGTMTVKVDATDVQQAIYRVRQTIPVAQGGPMVLMMPAWLPGKHAARGEIEKLTGLTITANGQAVPWKRDTVDVWAFHIDVPQGASQLDLSFQFTGATASNQGRVSIAPTML
;
A
#
# COMPACT_ATOMS: atom_id res chain seq x y z
N MET A 1 -5.23 71.93 -50.57
CA MET A 1 -6.06 71.40 -49.47
C MET A 1 -7.34 70.80 -50.03
N ARG A 2 -7.41 69.47 -50.19
CA ARG A 2 -8.63 68.64 -50.24
C ARG A 2 -8.20 67.18 -50.32
N ARG A 3 -8.70 66.38 -49.39
CA ARG A 3 -8.39 64.96 -49.12
C ARG A 3 -9.24 64.06 -50.04
N VAL A 4 -8.70 62.96 -50.55
CA VAL A 4 -9.46 61.75 -50.96
C VAL A 4 -8.58 60.51 -50.76
N PHE A 5 -8.70 59.88 -49.59
CA PHE A 5 -9.24 58.52 -49.36
C PHE A 5 -8.32 57.37 -49.82
N ALA A 6 -7.50 56.87 -48.88
CA ALA A 6 -6.89 55.55 -48.97
C ALA A 6 -7.88 54.50 -48.45
N LEU A 7 -8.34 53.61 -49.34
CA LEU A 7 -9.06 52.40 -48.95
C LEU A 7 -8.10 51.48 -48.19
N THR A 8 -8.37 51.26 -46.91
CA THR A 8 -7.77 50.15 -46.15
C THR A 8 -8.84 49.07 -46.02
N ALA A 9 -8.70 48.01 -46.81
CA ALA A 9 -9.55 46.83 -46.73
C ALA A 9 -9.15 46.01 -45.49
N LEU A 10 -10.02 45.99 -44.48
CA LEU A 10 -9.87 45.19 -43.28
C LEU A 10 -10.36 43.76 -43.58
N LEU A 11 -9.45 42.83 -43.86
CA LEU A 11 -9.79 41.40 -43.93
C LEU A 11 -10.03 40.87 -42.51
N LEU A 12 -11.29 40.63 -42.19
CA LEU A 12 -11.72 39.95 -40.96
C LEU A 12 -11.59 38.43 -41.18
N ALA A 13 -10.44 37.85 -40.85
CA ALA A 13 -10.27 36.40 -40.83
C ALA A 13 -10.94 35.83 -39.58
N THR A 14 -12.18 35.35 -39.72
CA THR A 14 -12.86 34.56 -38.70
C THR A 14 -12.20 33.19 -38.59
N ALA A 15 -11.35 32.99 -37.59
CA ALA A 15 -10.87 31.67 -37.22
C ALA A 15 -12.03 30.87 -36.64
N THR A 16 -12.54 29.89 -37.39
CA THR A 16 -13.49 28.89 -36.87
C THR A 16 -12.73 27.98 -35.91
N VAL A 17 -12.83 28.26 -34.61
CA VAL A 17 -12.44 27.29 -33.58
C VAL A 17 -13.40 26.12 -33.73
N SER A 18 -12.93 25.03 -34.34
CA SER A 18 -13.67 23.78 -34.37
C SER A 18 -13.64 23.20 -32.96
N ALA A 19 -14.71 23.40 -32.20
CA ALA A 19 -14.93 22.68 -30.95
C ALA A 19 -15.21 21.22 -31.29
N THR A 20 -14.18 20.39 -31.32
CA THR A 20 -14.38 18.95 -31.32
C THR A 20 -15.03 18.59 -29.99
N ALA A 21 -16.20 17.94 -30.04
CA ALA A 21 -16.80 17.35 -28.84
C ALA A 21 -15.83 16.29 -28.31
N GLN A 22 -15.03 16.65 -27.30
CA GLN A 22 -14.22 15.67 -26.58
C GLN A 22 -15.18 14.77 -25.80
N ASN A 23 -15.29 13.51 -26.24
CA ASN A 23 -15.94 12.45 -25.48
C ASN A 23 -15.42 12.46 -24.02
N SER A 24 -16.27 12.09 -23.04
CA SER A 24 -15.90 11.90 -21.63
C SER A 24 -14.99 10.68 -21.43
N ALA A 25 -13.87 10.62 -22.16
CA ALA A 25 -12.85 9.60 -21.97
C ALA A 25 -12.23 9.78 -20.58
N PRO A 26 -12.12 8.71 -19.76
CA PRO A 26 -11.52 8.81 -18.44
C PRO A 26 -10.11 9.40 -18.56
N GLN A 27 -9.88 10.50 -17.85
CA GLN A 27 -8.56 11.12 -17.77
C GLN A 27 -7.76 10.42 -16.67
N PRO A 28 -6.48 10.08 -16.90
CA PRO A 28 -5.61 9.59 -15.84
C PRO A 28 -5.47 10.68 -14.78
N VAL A 29 -6.07 10.47 -13.61
CA VAL A 29 -5.77 11.29 -12.44
C VAL A 29 -4.50 10.75 -11.79
N PRO A 30 -3.55 11.61 -11.40
CA PRO A 30 -2.42 11.18 -10.57
C PRO A 30 -2.97 10.48 -9.33
N PHE A 31 -2.41 9.33 -8.98
CA PHE A 31 -2.73 8.72 -7.70
C PHE A 31 -1.99 9.47 -6.58
N ASP A 32 -2.66 9.59 -5.44
CA ASP A 32 -2.11 10.24 -4.25
C ASP A 32 -1.19 9.25 -3.51
N ASN A 33 0.13 9.41 -3.66
CA ASN A 33 1.10 8.58 -2.94
C ASN A 33 1.25 9.09 -1.50
N ARG A 34 0.64 8.39 -0.55
CA ARG A 34 0.70 8.72 0.89
C ARG A 34 1.75 7.93 1.66
N ILE A 35 2.57 7.14 0.97
CA ILE A 35 3.64 6.36 1.59
C ILE A 35 4.89 7.24 1.61
N PRO A 36 5.46 7.56 2.79
CA PRO A 36 6.69 8.33 2.87
C PRO A 36 7.85 7.57 2.23
N ASP A 37 8.76 8.31 1.61
CA ASP A 37 9.99 7.72 1.06
C ASP A 37 10.80 7.03 2.18
N ALA A 38 11.35 5.86 1.84
CA ALA A 38 12.22 5.14 2.75
C ALA A 38 13.48 5.97 3.04
N ARG A 39 13.89 5.96 4.30
CA ARG A 39 15.11 6.63 4.76
C ARG A 39 16.08 5.57 5.24
N ASP A 40 17.34 5.69 4.83
CA ASP A 40 18.42 4.81 5.28
C ASP A 40 18.90 5.23 6.69
N ILE A 41 18.00 5.06 7.66
CA ILE A 41 18.25 5.28 9.08
C ILE A 41 17.65 4.12 9.87
N PRO A 42 18.32 3.63 10.92
CA PRO A 42 17.74 2.61 11.78
C PRO A 42 16.40 3.07 12.37
N TYR A 43 15.39 2.20 12.29
CA TYR A 43 14.15 2.41 13.03
C TYR A 43 14.40 2.16 14.53
N PRO A 44 13.87 2.99 15.45
CA PRO A 44 14.16 2.85 16.88
C PRO A 44 13.51 1.60 17.48
N GLY A 45 14.27 0.92 18.34
CA GLY A 45 13.83 -0.28 19.06
C GLY A 45 14.01 -1.57 18.26
N THR A 46 13.47 -2.65 18.79
CA THR A 46 13.55 -3.99 18.19
C THR A 46 12.15 -4.58 18.08
N MET A 47 11.76 -4.92 16.86
CA MET A 47 10.53 -5.69 16.62
C MET A 47 10.71 -7.11 17.12
N THR A 48 9.70 -7.64 17.82
CA THR A 48 9.65 -9.06 18.19
C THR A 48 8.59 -9.74 17.34
N VAL A 49 8.92 -10.92 16.81
CA VAL A 49 7.98 -11.77 16.06
C VAL A 49 7.95 -13.15 16.70
N LYS A 50 6.75 -13.62 17.02
CA LYS A 50 6.49 -14.98 17.51
C LYS A 50 5.64 -15.70 16.49
N VAL A 51 6.13 -16.84 16.02
CA VAL A 51 5.46 -17.66 14.99
C VAL A 51 5.13 -19.01 15.60
N ASP A 52 3.85 -19.35 15.59
CA ASP A 52 3.35 -20.68 15.90
C ASP A 52 3.03 -21.40 14.58
N ALA A 53 3.67 -22.55 14.38
CA ALA A 53 3.59 -23.38 13.18
C ALA A 53 2.93 -24.75 13.44
N THR A 54 2.24 -24.94 14.58
CA THR A 54 1.71 -26.27 14.94
C THR A 54 0.45 -26.67 14.17
N ASP A 55 -0.18 -25.74 13.46
CA ASP A 55 -1.38 -26.01 12.64
C ASP A 55 -1.01 -26.53 11.25
N VAL A 56 -0.44 -27.74 11.27
CA VAL A 56 0.07 -28.42 10.09
C VAL A 56 -1.03 -29.00 9.19
N GLN A 57 -2.24 -29.19 9.73
CA GLN A 57 -3.38 -29.73 8.98
C GLN A 57 -3.98 -28.67 8.06
N GLN A 58 -4.08 -27.42 8.52
CA GLN A 58 -4.58 -26.30 7.71
C GLN A 58 -3.45 -25.47 7.08
N ALA A 59 -2.19 -25.82 7.35
CA ALA A 59 -1.00 -25.08 6.93
C ALA A 59 -1.05 -23.60 7.35
N ILE A 60 -1.38 -23.32 8.61
CA ILE A 60 -1.48 -21.95 9.13
C ILE A 60 -0.30 -21.63 10.06
N TYR A 61 0.42 -20.54 9.77
CA TYR A 61 1.23 -19.87 10.77
C TYR A 61 0.37 -18.85 11.53
N ARG A 62 0.38 -18.92 12.86
CA ARG A 62 -0.19 -17.85 13.71
C ARG A 62 0.96 -16.94 14.15
N VAL A 63 0.86 -15.67 13.78
CA VAL A 63 1.92 -14.69 14.04
C VAL A 63 1.44 -13.68 15.06
N ARG A 64 2.28 -13.44 16.07
CA ARG A 64 2.17 -12.28 16.96
C ARG A 64 3.41 -11.43 16.82
N GLN A 65 3.23 -10.14 16.65
CA GLN A 65 4.33 -9.20 16.41
C GLN A 65 4.16 -7.99 17.31
N THR A 66 5.24 -7.58 17.96
CA THR A 66 5.30 -6.34 18.73
C THR A 66 6.28 -5.40 18.04
N ILE A 67 5.81 -4.21 17.67
CA ILE A 67 6.58 -3.18 16.98
C ILE A 67 6.72 -1.98 17.93
N PRO A 68 7.91 -1.64 18.43
CA PRO A 68 8.12 -0.37 19.12
C PRO A 68 7.73 0.79 18.20
N VAL A 69 7.17 1.87 18.74
CA VAL A 69 6.83 3.06 17.96
C VAL A 69 7.45 4.30 18.58
N ALA A 70 8.06 5.14 17.74
CA ALA A 70 8.78 6.32 18.20
C ALA A 70 7.86 7.44 18.70
N GLN A 71 6.69 7.58 18.08
CA GLN A 71 5.73 8.64 18.35
C GLN A 71 4.34 8.22 17.85
N GLY A 72 3.32 8.88 18.40
CA GLY A 72 1.95 8.79 17.88
C GLY A 72 1.77 9.52 16.55
N GLY A 73 0.69 9.22 15.84
CA GLY A 73 0.34 9.80 14.55
C GLY A 73 0.36 8.80 13.39
N PRO A 74 0.23 9.29 12.15
CA PRO A 74 0.16 8.45 10.96
C PRO A 74 1.40 7.56 10.81
N MET A 75 1.17 6.28 10.53
CA MET A 75 2.20 5.31 10.24
C MET A 75 1.74 4.37 9.13
N VAL A 76 2.70 3.94 8.30
CA VAL A 76 2.48 2.93 7.28
C VAL A 76 3.27 1.69 7.65
N LEU A 77 2.59 0.55 7.80
CA LEU A 77 3.22 -0.76 7.96
C LEU A 77 3.33 -1.43 6.59
N MET A 78 4.50 -1.99 6.30
CA MET A 78 4.81 -2.59 5.00
C MET A 78 4.98 -4.10 5.15
N MET A 79 4.26 -4.88 4.34
CA MET A 79 4.59 -6.29 4.10
C MET A 79 5.66 -6.37 2.99
N PRO A 80 6.74 -7.16 3.13
CA PRO A 80 7.74 -7.28 2.08
C PRO A 80 7.16 -7.77 0.74
N ALA A 81 7.14 -6.87 -0.25
CA ALA A 81 6.77 -7.21 -1.62
C ALA A 81 7.91 -7.92 -2.37
N TRP A 82 9.16 -7.50 -2.12
CA TRP A 82 10.36 -8.00 -2.78
C TRP A 82 11.11 -8.95 -1.85
N LEU A 83 11.32 -10.17 -2.31
CA LEU A 83 12.00 -11.21 -1.55
C LEU A 83 13.39 -11.47 -2.14
N PRO A 84 14.40 -11.79 -1.32
CA PRO A 84 15.72 -12.16 -1.81
C PRO A 84 15.65 -13.24 -2.90
N GLY A 85 16.32 -13.00 -4.02
CA GLY A 85 16.33 -13.91 -5.18
C GLY A 85 15.09 -13.87 -6.08
N LYS A 86 14.15 -12.94 -5.87
CA LYS A 86 12.99 -12.72 -6.77
C LYS A 86 13.17 -11.44 -7.57
N HIS A 87 12.95 -11.51 -8.89
CA HIS A 87 13.02 -10.37 -9.81
C HIS A 87 11.65 -9.71 -10.08
N ALA A 88 10.70 -9.89 -9.17
CA ALA A 88 9.40 -9.24 -9.20
C ALA A 88 8.86 -9.13 -7.76
N ALA A 89 7.85 -8.29 -7.54
CA ALA A 89 7.10 -8.26 -6.29
C ALA A 89 6.34 -9.60 -6.11
N ARG A 90 6.89 -10.48 -5.28
CA ARG A 90 6.42 -11.87 -5.07
C ARG A 90 6.08 -12.14 -3.59
N GLY A 91 5.94 -11.10 -2.78
CA GLY A 91 5.37 -11.21 -1.44
C GLY A 91 3.91 -11.67 -1.53
N GLU A 92 3.59 -12.74 -0.82
CA GLU A 92 2.29 -13.43 -0.87
C GLU A 92 1.26 -12.73 0.05
N ILE A 93 0.93 -11.48 -0.26
CA ILE A 93 0.03 -10.64 0.54
C ILE A 93 -1.37 -11.27 0.71
N GLU A 94 -1.80 -12.05 -0.28
CA GLU A 94 -3.06 -12.79 -0.26
C GLU A 94 -3.13 -13.85 0.85
N LYS A 95 -1.99 -14.27 1.41
CA LYS A 95 -1.92 -15.24 2.51
C LYS A 95 -1.98 -14.61 3.89
N LEU A 96 -1.77 -13.28 4.00
CA LEU A 96 -1.93 -12.58 5.28
C LEU A 96 -3.42 -12.36 5.55
N THR A 97 -3.92 -12.99 6.62
CA THR A 97 -5.34 -12.95 6.96
C THR A 97 -5.54 -12.63 8.45
N GLY A 98 -6.72 -12.09 8.78
CA GLY A 98 -7.11 -11.83 10.18
C GLY A 98 -6.24 -10.79 10.89
N LEU A 99 -5.69 -9.80 10.18
CA LEU A 99 -4.86 -8.76 10.77
C LEU A 99 -5.63 -7.94 11.81
N THR A 100 -5.12 -7.97 13.03
CA THR A 100 -5.54 -7.12 14.14
C THR A 100 -4.34 -6.33 14.62
N ILE A 101 -4.57 -5.07 14.95
CA ILE A 101 -3.56 -4.15 15.45
C ILE A 101 -4.13 -3.52 16.70
N THR A 102 -3.34 -3.53 17.77
CA THR A 102 -3.70 -2.91 19.04
C THR A 102 -2.56 -2.04 19.56
N ALA A 103 -2.88 -1.06 20.39
CA ALA A 103 -1.93 -0.27 21.14
C ALA A 103 -2.56 0.04 22.49
N ASN A 104 -1.80 -0.11 23.58
CA ASN A 104 -2.30 0.09 24.95
C ASN A 104 -3.60 -0.71 25.23
N GLY A 105 -3.72 -1.91 24.65
CA GLY A 105 -4.90 -2.78 24.78
C GLY A 105 -6.14 -2.35 23.99
N GLN A 106 -6.06 -1.26 23.21
CA GLN A 106 -7.16 -0.76 22.38
C GLN A 106 -6.91 -1.08 20.91
N ALA A 107 -7.98 -1.35 20.16
CA ALA A 107 -7.88 -1.59 18.73
C ALA A 107 -7.43 -0.33 17.99
N VAL A 108 -6.44 -0.49 17.10
CA VAL A 108 -5.99 0.53 16.17
C VAL A 108 -6.58 0.20 14.80
N PRO A 109 -7.52 1.00 14.28
CA PRO A 109 -8.06 0.81 12.95
C PRO A 109 -6.95 0.88 11.90
N TRP A 110 -7.08 0.06 10.86
CA TRP A 110 -6.14 0.04 9.75
C TRP A 110 -6.86 0.00 8.41
N LYS A 111 -6.21 0.52 7.38
CA LYS A 111 -6.69 0.45 6.01
C LYS A 111 -5.56 0.03 5.08
N ARG A 112 -5.81 -1.00 4.26
CA ARG A 112 -4.88 -1.37 3.19
C ARG A 112 -4.89 -0.29 2.11
N ASP A 113 -3.72 0.12 1.66
CA ASP A 113 -3.58 1.10 0.59
C ASP A 113 -4.18 0.55 -0.72
N THR A 114 -4.75 1.44 -1.52
CA THR A 114 -5.49 1.10 -2.74
C THR A 114 -4.60 1.04 -3.99
N VAL A 115 -3.37 1.53 -3.89
CA VAL A 115 -2.37 1.56 -4.96
C VAL A 115 -1.24 0.58 -4.64
N ASP A 116 -0.61 0.71 -3.48
CA ASP A 116 0.42 -0.21 -2.99
C ASP A 116 -0.20 -1.20 -2.00
N VAL A 117 -0.72 -2.31 -2.51
CA VAL A 117 -1.45 -3.30 -1.71
C VAL A 117 -0.63 -3.94 -0.58
N TRP A 118 0.69 -3.76 -0.53
CA TRP A 118 1.53 -4.23 0.56
C TRP A 118 1.58 -3.25 1.75
N ALA A 119 0.95 -2.08 1.63
CA ALA A 119 0.90 -1.04 2.65
C ALA A 119 -0.39 -1.07 3.48
N PHE A 120 -0.23 -0.83 4.78
CA PHE A 120 -1.32 -0.69 5.74
C PHE A 120 -1.17 0.63 6.48
N HIS A 121 -2.13 1.52 6.28
CA HIS A 121 -2.22 2.82 6.95
C HIS A 121 -2.87 2.65 8.32
N ILE A 122 -2.25 3.25 9.34
CA ILE A 122 -2.75 3.33 10.71
C ILE A 122 -2.50 4.71 11.29
N ASP A 123 -3.27 5.05 12.33
CA ASP A 123 -2.98 6.17 13.21
C ASP A 123 -2.57 5.63 14.59
N VAL A 124 -1.28 5.75 14.91
CA VAL A 124 -0.75 5.31 16.20
C VAL A 124 -1.30 6.22 17.30
N PRO A 125 -1.96 5.68 18.33
CA PRO A 125 -2.50 6.49 19.42
C PRO A 125 -1.40 7.29 20.12
N GLN A 126 -1.74 8.51 20.55
CA GLN A 126 -0.81 9.34 21.33
C GLN A 126 -0.41 8.62 22.63
N GLY A 127 0.88 8.66 22.95
CA GLY A 127 1.45 8.00 24.12
C GLY A 127 1.62 6.47 24.00
N ALA A 128 1.27 5.85 22.87
CA ALA A 128 1.63 4.45 22.62
C ALA A 128 3.14 4.32 22.43
N SER A 129 3.76 3.34 23.09
CA SER A 129 5.17 2.99 22.94
C SER A 129 5.40 1.78 22.04
N GLN A 130 4.34 1.00 21.77
CA GLN A 130 4.37 -0.14 20.86
C GLN A 130 3.01 -0.40 20.21
N LEU A 131 3.04 -1.14 19.11
CA LEU A 131 1.91 -1.80 18.49
C LEU A 131 2.01 -3.30 18.73
N ASP A 132 0.89 -3.92 19.06
CA ASP A 132 0.75 -5.38 19.17
C ASP A 132 -0.16 -5.88 18.06
N LEU A 133 0.43 -6.67 17.16
CA LEU A 133 -0.20 -7.22 15.96
C LEU A 133 -0.44 -8.71 16.13
N SER A 134 -1.57 -9.19 15.63
CA SER A 134 -1.83 -10.62 15.44
C SER A 134 -2.45 -10.86 14.08
N PHE A 135 -1.94 -11.86 13.37
CA PHE A 135 -2.44 -12.28 12.06
C PHE A 135 -2.10 -13.74 11.78
N GLN A 136 -2.65 -14.26 10.70
CA GLN A 136 -2.34 -15.59 10.18
C GLN A 136 -1.64 -15.47 8.84
N PHE A 137 -0.78 -16.42 8.54
CA PHE A 137 -0.25 -16.64 7.19
C PHE A 137 -0.66 -18.04 6.73
N THR A 138 -1.52 -18.08 5.72
CA THR A 138 -2.14 -19.33 5.23
C THR A 138 -1.32 -19.94 4.10
N GLY A 139 -0.56 -20.99 4.42
CA GLY A 139 0.27 -21.74 3.48
C GLY A 139 -0.54 -22.66 2.55
N ALA A 140 0.15 -23.27 1.59
CA ALA A 140 -0.44 -24.25 0.69
C ALA A 140 -0.61 -25.61 1.40
N THR A 141 -1.79 -26.22 1.23
CA THR A 141 -2.09 -27.58 1.75
C THR A 141 -1.82 -28.68 0.72
N ALA A 142 -1.72 -28.31 -0.56
CA ALA A 142 -1.42 -29.20 -1.67
C ALA A 142 -0.42 -28.55 -2.64
N SER A 143 0.35 -29.38 -3.36
CA SER A 143 1.43 -28.92 -4.26
C SER A 143 0.94 -28.10 -5.45
N ASN A 144 -0.31 -28.27 -5.88
CA ASN A 144 -0.93 -27.47 -6.92
C ASN A 144 -1.41 -26.09 -6.44
N GLN A 145 -1.31 -25.79 -5.13
CA GLN A 145 -1.65 -24.50 -4.52
C GLN A 145 -0.40 -23.66 -4.19
N GLY A 146 0.78 -24.15 -4.56
CA GLY A 146 2.07 -23.52 -4.27
C GLY A 146 2.96 -24.41 -3.41
N ARG A 147 4.01 -23.79 -2.85
CA ARG A 147 4.96 -24.52 -2.00
C ARG A 147 4.31 -24.86 -0.66
N VAL A 148 4.29 -26.16 -0.34
CA VAL A 148 3.96 -26.63 1.01
C VAL A 148 5.15 -26.31 1.93
N SER A 149 4.97 -25.33 2.82
CA SER A 149 5.99 -24.88 3.78
C SER A 149 5.68 -25.30 5.22
N ILE A 150 4.46 -25.77 5.46
CA ILE A 150 3.99 -26.34 6.72
C ILE A 150 3.43 -27.72 6.38
N ALA A 151 4.04 -28.77 6.92
CA ALA A 151 3.67 -30.13 6.60
C ALA A 151 3.49 -30.97 7.87
N PRO A 152 2.62 -31.99 7.84
CA PRO A 152 2.44 -32.90 8.97
C PRO A 152 3.74 -33.56 9.47
N THR A 153 4.75 -33.68 8.60
CA THR A 153 6.07 -34.24 8.92
C THR A 153 6.97 -33.32 9.75
N MET A 154 6.51 -32.12 10.15
CA MET A 154 7.27 -31.17 10.97
C MET A 154 7.10 -31.35 12.49
N LEU A 155 6.12 -32.16 12.92
CA LEU A 155 5.82 -32.49 14.31
C LEU A 155 6.10 -33.97 14.57
#